data_AF-A0A2H9TB50-F1
#
_entry.id   AF-A0A2H9TB50-F1
#
_cell.length_a   1.000
_cell.length_b   1.000
_cell.length_c   1.000
_cell.angle_alpha   90.00
_cell.angle_beta   90.00
_cell.angle_gamma   90.00
#
_symmetry.space_group_name_H-M   'P 1'
#
loop_
_entity.id
_entity.type
_entity.pdbx_description
1 polymer ?
#
loop_
_entity_poly.entity_id
_entity_poly.type
_entity_poly.pdbx_seq_one_letter_code
_entity_poly.pdbx_strand_id
1 'polypeptide(L)' 'MFNITRLIEGMTATDWFITAIVILVWMTLTHIAGKFSEKRWGDRESGALVGFFVPGLILVTTLYFY' A
#
# COMPACT_ATOMS: atom_id res chain seq x y z
N MET A 1 7.39 -19.77 10.42
CA MET A 1 6.78 -19.31 9.16
C MET A 1 5.53 -18.53 9.52
N PHE A 2 5.37 -17.31 9.01
CA PHE A 2 4.17 -16.50 9.21
C PHE A 2 2.98 -17.27 8.61
N ASN A 3 2.08 -17.80 9.44
CA ASN A 3 0.99 -18.65 8.97
C ASN A 3 -0.15 -17.78 8.48
N ILE A 4 -0.02 -17.31 7.24
CA ILE A 4 -0.98 -16.42 6.56
C ILE A 4 -2.39 -17.01 6.65
N THR A 5 -2.54 -18.32 6.54
CA THR A 5 -3.82 -19.03 6.65
C THR A 5 -4.53 -18.77 7.98
N ARG A 6 -3.78 -18.77 9.08
CA ARG A 6 -4.32 -18.51 10.43
C ARG A 6 -4.75 -17.06 10.61
N LEU A 7 -4.10 -16.14 9.90
CA LEU A 7 -4.45 -14.71 9.93
C LEU A 7 -5.75 -14.47 9.17
N ILE A 8 -5.90 -15.11 8.00
CA ILE A 8 -7.09 -15.06 7.13
C ILE A 8 -8.31 -15.69 7.80
N GLU A 9 -8.14 -16.83 8.49
CA GLU A 9 -9.23 -17.53 9.19
C GLU A 9 -9.85 -16.71 10.35
N GLY A 10 -9.09 -15.77 10.92
CA GLY A 10 -9.56 -14.90 12.00
C GLY A 10 -10.24 -13.62 11.54
N MET A 11 -10.25 -13.33 10.22
CA MET A 11 -10.75 -12.06 9.70
C MET A 11 -12.28 -12.07 9.60
N THR A 12 -12.89 -11.07 10.23
CA THR A 12 -14.33 -10.79 10.07
C THR A 12 -14.61 -10.10 8.73
N ALA A 13 -15.88 -10.07 8.31
CA ALA A 13 -16.28 -9.35 7.09
C ALA A 13 -15.88 -7.86 7.12
N THR A 14 -15.87 -7.25 8.31
CA THR A 14 -15.41 -5.87 8.52
C THR A 14 -13.90 -5.74 8.28
N ASP A 15 -13.10 -6.70 8.75
CA ASP A 15 -11.63 -6.69 8.54
C ASP A 15 -11.28 -6.80 7.06
N TRP A 16 -12.02 -7.63 6.32
CA TRP A 16 -11.90 -7.73 4.86
C TRP A 16 -12.25 -6.42 4.15
N PHE A 17 -13.32 -5.76 4.60
CA PHE A 17 -13.75 -4.48 4.04
C PHE A 17 -12.71 -3.38 4.29
N ILE A 18 -12.18 -3.28 5.51
CA ILE A 18 -11.10 -2.34 5.85
C ILE A 18 -9.86 -2.64 5.02
N THR A 19 -9.48 -3.91 4.89
CA THR A 19 -8.33 -4.33 4.07
C THR A 19 -8.52 -3.93 2.60
N ALA A 20 -9.71 -4.13 2.05
CA ALA A 20 -10.02 -3.72 0.68
C ALA A 20 -9.90 -2.21 0.47
N ILE A 21 -10.41 -1.41 1.42
CA ILE A 21 -10.26 0.06 1.38
C ILE A 21 -8.79 0.46 1.44
N VAL A 22 -8.01 -0.15 2.34
CA VAL A 22 -6.58 0.12 2.48
C VAL A 22 -5.83 -0.18 1.18
N ILE A 23 -6.13 -1.31 0.53
CA ILE A 23 -5.53 -1.69 -0.76
C ILE A 23 -5.92 -0.68 -1.85
N LEU A 24 -7.18 -0.26 -1.91
CA LEU A 24 -7.66 0.75 -2.87
C LEU A 24 -6.95 2.10 -2.67
N VAL A 25 -6.85 2.58 -1.43
CA VAL A 25 -6.13 3.81 -1.10
C VAL A 25 -4.66 3.68 -1.50
N TRP A 26 -4.02 2.55 -1.20
CA TRP A 26 -2.62 2.30 -1.57
C TRP A 26 -2.40 2.32 -3.08
N MET A 27 -3.25 1.65 -3.86
CA MET A 27 -3.19 1.69 -5.33
C MET A 27 -3.37 3.11 -5.88
N THR A 28 -4.30 3.88 -5.29
CA THR A 28 -4.58 5.25 -5.73
C THR A 28 -3.40 6.18 -5.46
N LEU A 29 -2.80 6.08 -4.26
CA LEU A 29 -1.60 6.82 -3.89
C LEU A 29 -0.41 6.43 -4.76
N THR A 30 -0.24 5.13 -5.04
CA THR A 30 0.82 4.62 -5.93
C THR A 30 0.67 5.20 -7.34
N HIS A 31 -0.55 5.23 -7.88
CA HIS A 31 -0.82 5.79 -9.19
C HIS A 31 -0.53 7.30 -9.27
N ILE A 32 -0.96 8.06 -8.25
CA ILE A 32 -0.75 9.51 -8.19
C ILE A 32 0.75 9.81 -8.03
N ALA A 33 1.45 9.12 -7.14
CA ALA A 33 2.87 9.29 -6.90
C ALA A 33 3.70 8.93 -8.14
N GLY A 34 3.34 7.85 -8.85
CA GLY A 34 3.94 7.49 -10.13
C GLY A 34 3.80 8.61 -11.17
N LYS A 35 2.58 9.13 -11.37
CA LYS A 35 2.35 10.27 -12.28
C LYS A 35 3.09 11.54 -11.88
N PHE A 36 3.16 11.83 -10.58
CA PHE A 36 3.86 13.01 -10.07
C PHE A 36 5.38 12.90 -10.26
N SER A 37 5.93 11.71 -10.00
CA SER A 37 7.35 11.42 -10.20
C SER A 37 7.73 11.45 -11.67
N GLU A 38 6.96 10.79 -12.55
CA GLU A 38 7.17 10.85 -14.01
C GLU A 38 7.24 12.31 -14.50
N LYS A 39 6.31 13.15 -14.02
CA LYS A 39 6.25 14.57 -14.40
C LYS A 39 7.43 15.39 -13.89
N ARG A 40 8.04 15.03 -12.77
CA ARG A 40 9.06 15.85 -12.08
C ARG A 40 10.49 15.36 -12.31
N TRP A 41 10.69 14.05 -12.47
CA TRP A 41 12.02 13.42 -12.53
C TRP A 41 12.29 12.76 -13.89
N GLY A 42 11.28 12.66 -14.77
CA GLY A 42 11.42 12.16 -16.14
C GLY A 42 11.67 10.65 -16.25
N ASP A 43 11.94 9.98 -15.13
CA ASP A 43 12.22 8.56 -15.07
C ASP A 43 11.05 7.77 -14.47
N ARG A 44 10.51 6.89 -15.32
CA ARG A 44 9.28 6.14 -15.07
C ARG A 44 9.47 5.06 -14.02
N GLU A 45 10.64 4.42 -14.05
CA GLU A 45 10.98 3.30 -13.18
C GLU A 45 11.16 3.77 -11.74
N SER A 46 11.88 4.88 -11.56
CA SER A 46 12.05 5.57 -10.28
C SER A 46 10.71 6.04 -9.70
N GLY A 47 9.78 6.50 -10.55
CA GLY A 47 8.44 6.91 -10.10
C GLY A 47 7.54 5.78 -9.66
N ALA A 48 7.62 4.62 -10.32
CA ALA A 48 6.92 3.41 -9.90
C ALA A 48 7.46 2.91 -8.55
N LEU A 49 8.78 2.96 -8.34
CA LEU A 49 9.43 2.59 -7.07
C LEU A 49 8.99 3.50 -5.93
N VAL A 50 9.09 4.82 -6.11
CA VAL A 50 8.66 5.79 -5.08
C VAL A 50 7.16 5.65 -4.81
N GLY A 51 6.35 5.50 -5.85
CA GLY A 51 4.91 5.33 -5.71
C GLY A 51 4.51 4.05 -4.99
N PHE A 52 5.25 2.96 -5.13
CA PHE A 52 4.97 1.71 -4.44
C PHE A 52 5.48 1.72 -2.99
N PHE A 53 6.74 2.11 -2.79
CA PHE A 53 7.43 2.00 -1.51
C PHE A 53 7.03 3.08 -0.51
N VAL A 54 6.77 4.33 -0.92
CA VAL A 54 6.44 5.41 0.03
C VAL A 54 5.08 5.17 0.71
N PRO A 55 3.99 4.89 -0.03
CA PRO A 55 2.70 4.55 0.59
C PRO A 55 2.76 3.25 1.39
N GLY A 56 3.53 2.26 0.92
CA GLY A 56 3.75 1.00 1.66
C GLY A 56 4.47 1.22 2.98
N LEU A 57 5.50 2.07 3.00
CA LEU A 57 6.21 2.47 4.23
C LEU A 57 5.27 3.16 5.20
N ILE A 58 4.50 4.16 4.75
CA ILE A 58 3.52 4.88 5.58
C ILE A 58 2.51 3.91 6.19
N LEU A 59 2.02 2.95 5.40
CA LEU A 59 1.09 1.94 5.89
C LEU A 59 1.72 1.09 7.01
N VAL A 60 2.94 0.59 6.78
CA VAL A 60 3.66 -0.25 7.73
C VAL A 60 3.99 0.52 9.01
N THR A 61 4.44 1.78 8.93
CA THR A 61 4.67 2.58 10.14
C THR A 61 3.37 2.87 10.88
N THR A 62 2.29 3.19 10.17
CA THR A 62 0.99 3.43 10.81
C THR A 62 0.51 2.19 11.56
N LEU A 63 0.63 1.00 10.95
CA LEU A 63 0.26 -0.28 11.59
C LEU A 63 1.23 -0.72 12.70
N TYR A 64 2.47 -0.23 12.69
CA TYR A 64 3.45 -0.56 13.72
C TYR A 64 3.27 0.29 14.99
N PHE A 65 2.87 1.56 14.82
CA PHE A 65 2.67 2.51 15.92
C PHE A 65 1.25 2.52 16.48
N TYR A 66 0.33 1.76 15.89
CA TYR A 66 -1.07 1.64 16.29
C TYR A 66 -1.39 0.20 16.70
#